data_AF-A0A971FX73-F1
#
_entry.id   AF-A0A971FX73-F1
#
_cell.length_a   1.000
_cell.length_b   1.000
_cell.length_c   1.000
_cell.angle_alpha   90.00
_cell.angle_beta   90.00
_cell.angle_gamma   90.00
#
_symmetry.space_group_name_H-M   'P 1'
#
loop_
_entity.id
_entity.type
_entity.pdbx_description
1 polymer ?
#
loop_
_entity_poly.entity_id
_entity_poly.type
_entity_poly.pdbx_seq_one_letter_code
_entity_poly.pdbx_strand_id
1 'polypeptide(L)'
;MQKRRITVTVDEEAYQAAVSAVAAGRASSVSAWVNEALTARREDDDARALLGDLLAEHQAEQGAFTPEELAEQERRDLEAAAAVRARRATRRRAG
;
A
#
# COMPACT_ATOMS: atom_id res chain seq x y z
N MET A 1 -10.27 11.60 21.29
CA MET A 1 -9.52 12.46 20.35
C MET A 1 -10.38 13.66 19.99
N GLN A 2 -9.76 14.84 19.86
CA GLN A 2 -10.45 16.06 19.43
C GLN A 2 -10.55 16.06 17.89
N LYS A 3 -11.75 16.21 17.34
CA LYS A 3 -11.97 16.38 15.90
C LYS A 3 -11.92 17.87 15.57
N ARG A 4 -11.26 18.23 14.47
CA ARG A 4 -11.22 19.60 13.94
C ARG A 4 -12.00 19.66 12.63
N ARG A 5 -12.76 20.75 12.41
CA ARG A 5 -13.53 20.96 11.18
C ARG A 5 -12.66 21.68 10.16
N ILE A 6 -12.61 21.13 8.96
CA ILE A 6 -11.97 21.73 7.79
C ILE A 6 -12.99 21.82 6.65
N THR A 7 -12.87 22.84 5.82
CA THR A 7 -13.62 22.95 4.55
C THR A 7 -12.65 22.68 3.43
N VAL A 8 -12.95 21.71 2.58
CA VAL A 8 -12.10 21.31 1.46
C VAL A 8 -12.95 21.18 0.19
N THR A 9 -12.38 21.55 -0.94
CA THR A 9 -12.93 21.22 -2.26
C THR A 9 -12.30 19.90 -2.69
N VAL A 10 -13.11 18.97 -3.18
CA VAL A 10 -12.67 17.66 -3.66
C VAL A 10 -13.18 17.46 -5.08
N ASP A 11 -12.52 16.57 -5.81
CA ASP A 11 -12.98 16.16 -7.12
C ASP A 11 -14.35 15.47 -7.04
N GLU A 12 -15.14 15.59 -8.11
CA GLU A 12 -16.47 14.99 -8.18
C GLU A 12 -16.42 13.47 -7.96
N GLU A 13 -15.41 12.79 -8.50
CA GLU A 13 -15.23 11.35 -8.34
C GLU A 13 -15.01 10.96 -6.87
N ALA A 14 -14.21 11.74 -6.13
CA ALA A 14 -13.96 11.51 -4.72
C ALA A 14 -15.22 11.76 -3.88
N TYR A 15 -16.00 12.80 -4.23
CA TYR A 15 -17.28 13.05 -3.60
C TYR A 15 -18.26 11.89 -3.81
N GLN A 16 -18.41 11.41 -5.04
CA GLN A 16 -19.29 10.28 -5.36
C GLN A 16 -18.86 8.99 -4.66
N ALA A 17 -17.55 8.73 -4.57
CA ALA A 17 -17.02 7.58 -3.82
C ALA A 17 -17.40 7.64 -2.33
N ALA A 18 -17.29 8.82 -1.71
CA ALA A 18 -17.67 9.02 -0.33
C ALA A 18 -19.17 8.82 -0.09
N VAL A 19 -20.02 9.40 -0.95
CA VAL A 19 -21.48 9.24 -0.88
C VAL A 19 -21.88 7.78 -1.07
N SER A 20 -21.29 7.09 -2.05
CA SER A 20 -21.53 5.66 -2.29
C SER A 20 -21.13 4.79 -1.09
N ALA A 21 -19.99 5.09 -0.46
CA ALA A 21 -19.54 4.37 0.73
C ALA A 21 -20.51 4.51 1.91
N VAL A 22 -21.07 5.70 2.11
CA VAL A 22 -22.09 5.94 3.15
C VAL A 22 -23.39 5.24 2.81
N ALA A 23 -23.87 5.37 1.57
CA ALA A 23 -25.11 4.71 1.11
C ALA A 23 -25.06 3.19 1.24
N ALA A 24 -23.88 2.60 1.01
CA ALA A 24 -23.65 1.16 1.18
C ALA A 24 -23.39 0.73 2.63
N GLY A 25 -23.46 1.65 3.61
CA GLY A 25 -23.22 1.36 5.03
C GLY A 25 -21.76 1.06 5.37
N ARG A 26 -20.81 1.28 4.46
CA ARG A 26 -19.37 1.08 4.71
C ARG A 26 -18.77 2.18 5.58
N ALA A 27 -19.41 3.35 5.62
CA ALA A 27 -19.02 4.45 6.48
C ALA A 27 -20.26 5.11 7.11
N SER A 28 -20.13 5.58 8.35
CA SER A 28 -21.23 6.22 9.08
C SER A 28 -21.52 7.67 8.63
N SER A 29 -20.56 8.31 7.97
CA SER A 29 -20.70 9.64 7.36
C SER A 29 -19.55 9.91 6.39
N VAL A 30 -19.69 10.94 5.55
CA VAL A 30 -18.59 11.41 4.69
C VAL A 30 -17.37 11.79 5.52
N SER A 31 -17.56 12.45 6.67
CA SER A 31 -16.46 12.83 7.55
C SER A 31 -15.72 11.61 8.14
N ALA A 32 -16.44 10.51 8.42
CA ALA A 32 -15.84 9.27 8.90
C ALA A 32 -15.02 8.61 7.79
N TRP A 33 -15.56 8.55 6.58
CA TRP A 33 -14.88 8.02 5.40
C TRP A 33 -13.61 8.80 5.06
N VAL A 34 -13.68 10.14 5.05
CA VAL A 34 -12.50 11.00 4.82
C VAL A 34 -11.45 10.80 5.93
N ASN A 35 -11.87 10.74 7.19
CA ASN A 35 -10.94 10.54 8.29
C ASN A 35 -10.22 9.18 8.22
N GLU A 36 -10.93 8.13 7.82
CA GLU A 36 -10.35 6.80 7.58
C GLU A 36 -9.33 6.85 6.43
N ALA A 37 -9.70 7.45 5.30
CA ALA A 37 -8.79 7.59 4.15
C ALA A 37 -7.52 8.38 4.50
N LEU A 38 -7.65 9.47 5.26
CA LEU A 38 -6.50 10.26 5.72
C LEU A 38 -5.61 9.47 6.71
N THR A 39 -6.22 8.65 7.55
CA THR A 39 -5.49 7.81 8.51
C THR A 39 -4.71 6.73 7.78
N ALA A 40 -5.37 6.01 6.86
CA ALA A 40 -4.74 5.00 6.02
C ALA A 40 -3.59 5.62 5.22
N ARG A 41 -3.79 6.81 4.63
CA ARG A 41 -2.73 7.50 3.88
C ARG A 41 -1.53 7.86 4.76
N ARG A 42 -1.77 8.39 5.96
CA ARG A 42 -0.71 8.73 6.91
C ARG A 42 0.09 7.49 7.30
N GLU A 43 -0.57 6.39 7.63
CA GLU A 43 0.10 5.13 8.00
C GLU A 43 0.96 4.58 6.86
N ASP A 44 0.44 4.65 5.65
CA ASP A 44 1.16 4.29 4.42
C ASP A 44 2.41 5.16 4.20
N ASP A 45 2.28 6.48 4.39
CA ASP A 45 3.37 7.43 4.20
C ASP A 45 4.43 7.27 5.32
N ASP A 46 4.01 7.06 6.57
CA ASP A 46 4.89 6.76 7.71
C ASP A 46 5.69 5.46 7.47
N ALA A 47 5.03 4.41 6.97
CA ALA A 47 5.68 3.14 6.64
C ALA A 47 6.68 3.28 5.48
N ARG A 48 6.34 4.07 4.44
CA ARG A 48 7.26 4.34 3.32
C ARG A 48 8.48 5.15 3.77
N ALA A 49 8.29 6.14 4.64
CA ALA A 49 9.38 6.92 5.20
C ALA A 49 10.35 6.02 5.99
N LEU A 50 9.82 5.19 6.89
CA LEU A 50 10.62 4.24 7.67
C LEU A 50 11.41 3.27 6.77
N LEU A 51 10.77 2.71 5.74
CA LEU A 51 11.46 1.82 4.80
C LEU A 51 12.57 2.56 4.05
N GLY A 52 12.34 3.81 3.66
CA GLY A 52 13.35 4.66 3.04
C GLY A 52 14.55 4.89 3.94
N ASP A 53 14.32 5.17 5.23
CA ASP A 53 15.39 5.37 6.21
C ASP A 53 16.22 4.09 6.40
N LEU A 54 15.57 2.94 6.55
CA LEU A 54 16.26 1.64 6.67
C LEU A 54 17.08 1.31 5.42
N LEU A 55 16.56 1.63 4.23
CA LEU A 55 17.27 1.41 2.98
C LEU A 55 18.48 2.34 2.83
N ALA A 56 18.37 3.58 3.30
CA ALA A 56 19.47 4.53 3.31
C ALA A 56 20.58 4.11 4.28
N GLU A 57 20.21 3.66 5.48
CA GLU A 57 21.15 3.11 6.47
C GLU A 57 21.91 1.90 5.90
N HIS A 58 21.19 0.96 5.30
CA HIS A 58 21.80 -0.22 4.67
C HIS A 58 22.79 0.14 3.55
N GLN A 59 22.42 1.08 2.68
CA GLN A 59 23.30 1.52 1.58
C GLN A 59 24.50 2.34 2.07
N ALA A 60 24.39 3.03 3.21
CA ALA A 60 25.52 3.68 3.84
C ALA A 60 26.55 2.65 4.38
N GLU A 61 26.08 1.52 4.88
CA GLU A 61 26.92 0.43 5.39
C GLU A 61 27.51 -0.45 4.28
N GLN A 62 26.73 -0.77 3.25
CA GLN A 62 27.07 -1.80 2.26
C GLN A 62 27.36 -1.26 0.85
N GLY A 63 27.10 0.03 0.62
CA GLY A 63 27.14 0.64 -0.70
C GLY A 63 25.75 0.69 -1.36
N ALA A 64 25.61 1.57 -2.35
CA ALA A 64 24.36 1.73 -3.09
C ALA A 64 24.07 0.51 -3.97
N PHE A 65 22.79 0.14 -4.09
CA PHE A 65 22.38 -0.91 -5.01
C PHE A 65 22.61 -0.49 -6.45
N THR A 66 23.29 -1.34 -7.22
CA THR A 66 23.50 -1.11 -8.64
C THR A 66 22.26 -1.54 -9.46
N PRO A 67 22.04 -0.95 -10.64
CA PRO A 67 20.97 -1.39 -11.54
C PRO A 67 21.05 -2.88 -11.89
N GLU A 68 22.26 -3.43 -12.01
CA GLU A 68 22.49 -4.83 -12.32
C GLU A 68 22.07 -5.75 -11.17
N GLU A 69 22.37 -5.37 -9.92
CA GLU A 69 21.94 -6.09 -8.73
C GLU A 69 20.42 -6.07 -8.57
N LEU A 70 19.78 -4.93 -8.86
CA LEU A 70 18.32 -4.81 -8.82
C LEU A 70 17.66 -5.69 -9.89
N ALA A 71 18.18 -5.71 -11.11
CA ALA A 71 17.66 -6.55 -12.19
C ALA A 71 17.86 -8.05 -11.91
N GLU A 72 19.00 -8.43 -11.32
CA GLU A 72 19.26 -9.79 -10.85
C GLU A 72 18.24 -10.21 -9.79
N GLN A 73 17.98 -9.33 -8.82
CA GLN A 73 17.04 -9.59 -7.74
C GLN A 73 15.60 -9.71 -8.25
N GLU A 74 15.17 -8.81 -9.14
CA GLU A 74 13.84 -8.88 -9.78
C GLU A 74 13.64 -10.23 -10.49
N ARG A 75 14.67 -10.71 -11.21
CA ARG A 75 14.60 -12.01 -11.89
C ARG A 75 14.40 -13.15 -10.89
N ARG A 76 15.15 -13.16 -9.78
CA ARG A 76 15.01 -14.17 -8.72
C ARG A 76 13.62 -14.12 -8.07
N ASP A 77 13.08 -12.93 -7.85
CA ASP A 77 11.74 -12.76 -7.28
C ASP A 77 10.65 -13.34 -8.20
N LEU A 78 10.76 -13.10 -9.51
CA LEU A 78 9.86 -13.67 -10.50
C LEU A 78 9.94 -15.21 -10.56
N GLU A 79 11.15 -15.77 -10.52
CA GLU A 79 11.37 -17.21 -10.48
C GLU A 79 10.79 -17.84 -9.21
N ALA A 80 11.02 -17.23 -8.05
CA ALA A 80 10.47 -17.69 -6.77
C ALA A 80 8.92 -17.65 -6.80
N ALA A 81 8.33 -16.57 -7.30
CA ALA A 81 6.89 -16.43 -7.45
C ALA A 81 6.31 -17.51 -8.39
N ALA A 82 7.00 -17.81 -9.51
CA ALA A 82 6.60 -18.88 -10.42
C ALA A 82 6.63 -20.26 -9.74
N ALA A 83 7.68 -20.56 -8.97
CA ALA A 83 7.78 -21.80 -8.22
C ALA A 83 6.64 -21.98 -7.20
N VAL A 84 6.28 -20.91 -6.47
CA VAL A 84 5.15 -20.92 -5.53
C VAL A 84 3.83 -21.20 -6.25
N ARG A 85 3.60 -20.56 -7.42
CA ARG A 85 2.39 -20.80 -8.23
C ARG A 85 2.31 -22.25 -8.72
N ALA A 86 3.41 -22.81 -9.21
CA ALA A 86 3.46 -24.20 -9.67
C ALA A 86 3.17 -25.20 -8.53
N ARG A 87 3.70 -24.95 -7.33
CA ARG A 87 3.41 -25.75 -6.12
C ARG A 87 1.94 -25.67 -5.71
N ARG A 88 1.30 -24.50 -5.81
CA ARG A 88 -0.15 -24.38 -5.56
C ARG A 88 -0.98 -25.11 -6.61
N ALA A 89 -0.60 -25.05 -7.88
CA ALA A 89 -1.33 -25.71 -8.98
C ALA A 89 -1.27 -27.24 -8.87
N THR A 90 -0.10 -27.79 -8.54
CA THR A 90 0.07 -29.24 -8.31
C THR A 90 -0.73 -29.71 -7.10
N ARG A 91 -0.71 -28.98 -5.98
CA ARG A 91 -1.51 -29.30 -4.79
C ARG A 91 -3.02 -29.31 -5.06
N ARG A 92 -3.52 -28.40 -5.91
CA ARG A 92 -4.94 -28.34 -6.31
C ARG A 92 -5.39 -29.45 -7.26
N ARG A 93 -4.46 -30.13 -7.94
CA ARG A 93 -4.79 -31.26 -8.84
C ARG A 93 -4.74 -32.62 -8.14
N ALA A 94 -4.15 -32.68 -6.95
CA ALA A 94 -3.94 -33.90 -6.18
C ALA A 94 -5.00 -34.12 -5.08
N GLY A 95 -5.96 -33.20 -4.91
CA GLY A 95 -7.12 -33.32 -4.03
C GLY A 95 -8.39 -33.10 -4.82
#